data_AF-A0AAW9SVR3-F1
#
_entry.id   AF-A0AAW9SVR3-F1
#
_cell.length_a   1.000
_cell.length_b   1.000
_cell.length_c   1.000
_cell.angle_alpha   90.00
_cell.angle_beta   90.00
_cell.angle_gamma   90.00
#
_symmetry.space_group_name_H-M   'P 1'
#
loop_
_entity.id
_entity.type
_entity.pdbx_description
1 polymer ?
#
loop_
_entity_poly.entity_id
_entity_poly.type
_entity_poly.pdbx_seq_one_letter_code
_entity_poly.pdbx_strand_id
1 'polypeptide(L)'
;MSAMLRQLATGAAPKRRKPAPRVDPALVLAVSRYGGNLNQIARWLNTATRAGRTSEIEALHVAAALVGIERRLAEIIAQHRRPPGC
;
A
#
# COMPACT_ATOMS: atom_id res chain seq x y z
N MET A 1 -23.44 5.97 6.68
CA MET A 1 -24.38 7.11 6.71
C MET A 1 -23.67 8.33 6.12
N SER A 2 -24.18 8.88 5.00
CA SER A 2 -23.47 9.84 4.15
C SER A 2 -23.23 11.18 4.85
N ALA A 3 -22.11 11.84 4.55
CA ALA A 3 -21.73 13.13 5.15
C ALA A 3 -22.80 14.22 4.92
N MET A 4 -23.54 14.12 3.83
CA MET A 4 -24.66 15.00 3.47
C MET A 4 -25.83 14.89 4.46
N LEU A 5 -26.20 13.68 4.89
CA LEU A 5 -27.27 13.49 5.87
C LEU A 5 -26.89 14.05 7.24
N ARG A 6 -25.62 13.90 7.65
CA ARG A 6 -25.11 14.50 8.90
C ARG A 6 -25.15 16.03 8.85
N GLN A 7 -24.76 16.61 7.73
CA GLN A 7 -24.77 18.06 7.54
C GLN A 7 -26.20 18.63 7.59
N LEU A 8 -27.16 17.98 6.92
CA LEU A 8 -28.56 18.40 6.95
C LEU A 8 -29.20 18.25 8.34
N ALA A 9 -28.84 17.20 9.09
CA ALA A 9 -29.41 16.95 10.41
C ALA A 9 -28.79 17.78 11.55
N THR A 10 -27.55 18.23 11.40
CA THR A 10 -26.80 18.89 12.51
C THR A 10 -26.41 20.34 12.23
N GLY A 11 -26.57 20.83 10.99
CA GLY A 11 -26.08 22.16 10.58
C GLY A 11 -24.56 22.30 10.59
N ALA A 12 -23.82 21.27 11.01
CA ALA A 12 -22.37 21.31 11.08
C ALA A 12 -21.77 21.30 9.68
N ALA A 13 -20.94 22.31 9.38
CA ALA A 13 -20.19 22.38 8.14
C ALA A 13 -19.38 21.07 7.94
N PRO A 14 -19.35 20.52 6.71
CA PRO A 14 -18.63 19.29 6.45
C PRO A 14 -17.16 19.54 6.77
N LYS A 15 -16.56 18.65 7.58
CA LYS A 15 -15.14 18.71 7.91
C LYS A 15 -14.34 18.69 6.60
N ARG A 16 -13.83 19.85 6.18
CA ARG A 16 -13.02 19.99 4.96
C ARG A 16 -11.88 18.99 5.04
N ARG A 17 -11.81 18.08 4.07
CA ARG A 17 -10.66 17.19 3.94
C ARG A 17 -9.44 18.07 3.71
N LYS A 18 -8.37 17.83 4.46
CA LYS A 18 -7.08 18.46 4.18
C LYS A 18 -6.71 18.11 2.73
N PRO A 19 -6.23 19.08 1.94
CA PRO A 19 -5.74 18.78 0.60
C PRO A 19 -4.65 17.70 0.72
N ALA A 20 -4.70 16.72 -0.18
CA ALA A 20 -3.67 15.71 -0.23
C ALA A 20 -2.29 16.38 -0.41
N PRO A 21 -1.23 15.85 0.21
CA PRO A 21 0.11 16.35 -0.03
C PRO A 21 0.39 16.37 -1.54
N ARG A 22 1.04 17.44 -2.04
CA ARG A 22 1.49 17.48 -3.44
C ARG A 22 2.66 16.50 -3.58
N VAL A 23 2.37 15.30 -4.07
CA VAL A 23 3.33 14.22 -4.34
C VAL A 23 3.31 13.96 -5.84
N ASP A 24 4.46 13.63 -6.41
CA ASP A 24 4.57 13.19 -7.80
C ASP A 24 3.65 11.97 -8.07
N PRO A 25 2.66 12.07 -8.98
CA PRO A 25 1.79 10.94 -9.33
C PRO A 25 2.54 9.71 -9.84
N ALA A 26 3.67 9.88 -10.52
CA ALA A 26 4.48 8.77 -11.01
C ALA A 26 5.08 7.97 -9.85
N LEU A 27 5.54 8.66 -8.81
CA LEU A 27 6.02 8.05 -7.57
C LEU A 27 4.90 7.29 -6.84
N VAL A 28 3.71 7.88 -6.73
CA VAL A 28 2.54 7.22 -6.12
C VAL A 28 2.21 5.93 -6.88
N LEU A 29 2.20 5.96 -8.21
CA LEU A 29 1.93 4.79 -9.04
C LEU A 29 3.02 3.71 -8.87
N ALA A 30 4.30 4.11 -8.85
CA ALA A 30 5.42 3.22 -8.66
C ALA A 30 5.33 2.48 -7.32
N VAL A 31 5.09 3.20 -6.22
CA VAL A 31 4.90 2.61 -4.88
C VAL A 31 3.66 1.70 -4.85
N SER A 32 2.57 2.14 -5.46
CA SER A 32 1.31 1.37 -5.50
C SER A 32 1.46 0.01 -6.19
N ARG A 33 2.31 -0.10 -7.21
CA ARG A 33 2.60 -1.37 -7.89
C ARG A 33 3.20 -2.41 -6.94
N TYR A 34 4.09 -2.00 -6.02
CA TYR A 34 4.65 -2.91 -5.02
C TYR A 34 3.59 -3.39 -4.03
N GLY A 35 2.66 -2.52 -3.62
CA GLY A 35 1.49 -2.92 -2.83
C GLY A 35 0.61 -3.96 -3.56
N GLY A 36 0.41 -3.79 -4.87
CA GLY A 36 -0.26 -4.76 -5.73
C GLY A 36 0.43 -6.13 -5.74
N ASN A 37 1.75 -6.16 -5.90
CA ASN A 37 2.55 -7.39 -5.89
C ASN A 37 2.45 -8.11 -4.54
N LEU A 38 2.58 -7.39 -3.42
CA LEU A 38 2.43 -7.95 -2.07
C LEU A 38 1.04 -8.57 -1.87
N ASN A 39 -0.01 -7.88 -2.33
CA ASN A 39 -1.37 -8.39 -2.24
C ASN A 39 -1.60 -9.63 -3.14
N GLN A 40 -0.90 -9.76 -4.27
CA GLN A 40 -0.93 -10.98 -5.09
C GLN A 40 -0.27 -12.16 -4.37
N ILE A 41 0.92 -11.95 -3.79
CA ILE A 41 1.64 -12.97 -3.00
C ILE A 41 0.76 -13.42 -1.82
N ALA A 42 0.21 -12.48 -1.06
CA ALA A 42 -0.65 -12.80 0.08
C ALA A 42 -1.90 -13.59 -0.34
N ARG A 43 -2.58 -13.18 -1.42
CA ARG A 43 -3.75 -13.91 -1.94
C ARG A 43 -3.41 -15.31 -2.40
N TRP A 44 -2.28 -15.48 -3.08
CA TRP A 44 -1.81 -16.80 -3.51
C TRP A 44 -1.51 -17.70 -2.31
N LEU A 45 -0.74 -17.22 -1.33
CA LEU A 45 -0.44 -17.94 -0.09
C LEU A 45 -1.71 -18.34 0.66
N ASN A 46 -2.62 -17.40 0.88
CA ASN A 46 -3.88 -17.67 1.58
C ASN A 46 -4.76 -18.68 0.83
N THR A 47 -4.73 -18.66 -0.50
CA THR A 47 -5.47 -19.63 -1.33
C THR A 47 -4.86 -21.02 -1.24
N ALA A 48 -3.53 -21.14 -1.30
CA ALA A 48 -2.83 -22.42 -1.13
C ALA A 48 -3.07 -23.02 0.26
N THR A 49 -2.95 -22.21 1.32
CA THR A 49 -3.20 -22.65 2.71
C THR A 49 -4.64 -23.11 2.91
N ARG A 50 -5.64 -22.35 2.42
CA ARG A 50 -7.05 -22.76 2.50
C ARG A 50 -7.35 -24.06 1.74
N ALA A 51 -6.59 -24.36 0.69
CA ALA A 51 -6.71 -25.59 -0.07
C ALA A 51 -5.91 -26.76 0.53
N GLY A 52 -5.25 -26.58 1.68
CA GLY A 52 -4.39 -27.61 2.29
C GLY A 52 -3.08 -27.86 1.54
N ARG A 53 -2.71 -26.98 0.59
CA ARG A 53 -1.52 -27.11 -0.27
C ARG A 53 -0.33 -26.32 0.24
N THR A 54 -0.21 -26.17 1.57
CA THR A 54 0.91 -25.41 2.17
C THR A 54 2.26 -26.07 1.89
N SER A 55 2.30 -27.39 1.72
CA SER A 55 3.51 -28.13 1.33
C SER A 55 4.02 -27.80 -0.07
N GLU A 56 3.20 -27.24 -0.95
CA GLU A 56 3.58 -26.80 -2.30
C GLU A 56 4.18 -25.38 -2.31
N ILE A 57 4.17 -24.68 -1.17
CA ILE A 57 4.69 -23.33 -1.06
C ILE A 57 6.21 -23.37 -0.93
N GLU A 58 6.91 -22.91 -1.96
CA GLU A 58 8.35 -22.71 -1.92
C GLU A 58 8.72 -21.46 -1.10
N ALA A 59 8.84 -21.64 0.22
CA ALA A 59 9.08 -20.55 1.17
C ALA A 59 10.31 -19.70 0.82
N LEU A 60 11.38 -20.30 0.30
CA LEU A 60 12.59 -19.58 -0.11
C LEU A 60 12.32 -18.64 -1.30
N HIS A 61 11.53 -19.08 -2.29
CA HIS A 61 11.16 -18.22 -3.42
C HIS A 61 10.29 -17.04 -2.97
N VAL A 62 9.34 -17.29 -2.07
CA VAL A 62 8.50 -16.24 -1.48
C VAL A 62 9.37 -15.23 -0.71
N ALA A 63 10.29 -15.71 0.13
CA ALA A 63 11.20 -14.85 0.88
C ALA A 63 12.10 -14.02 -0.04
N ALA A 64 12.67 -14.62 -1.09
CA ALA A 64 13.48 -13.92 -2.07
C ALA A 64 12.69 -12.82 -2.80
N ALA A 65 11.44 -13.10 -3.18
CA ALA A 65 10.56 -12.10 -3.80
C ALA A 65 10.27 -10.92 -2.86
N LEU A 66 10.01 -11.20 -1.58
CA LEU A 66 9.77 -10.17 -0.56
C LEU A 66 11.00 -9.28 -0.32
N VAL A 67 12.19 -9.87 -0.16
CA VAL A 67 13.46 -9.14 -0.03
C VAL A 67 13.73 -8.27 -1.27
N GLY A 68 13.45 -8.79 -2.46
CA GLY A 68 13.58 -8.03 -3.70
C GLY A 68 12.61 -6.85 -3.82
N ILE A 69 11.42 -6.94 -3.22
CA ILE A 69 10.46 -5.83 -3.12
C ILE A 69 10.94 -4.80 -2.09
N GLU A 70 11.38 -5.25 -0.92
CA GLU A 70 11.90 -4.39 0.15
C GLU A 70 13.08 -3.54 -0.32
N ARG A 71 14.07 -4.15 -0.98
CA ARG A 71 15.24 -3.42 -1.51
C ARG A 71 14.84 -2.32 -2.50
N ARG A 72 13.95 -2.62 -3.45
CA ARG A 72 13.46 -1.64 -4.43
C ARG A 72 12.68 -0.50 -3.77
N LEU A 73 11.89 -0.80 -2.74
CA LEU A 73 11.22 0.22 -1.95
C LEU A 73 12.22 1.08 -1.17
N ALA A 74 13.27 0.48 -0.59
CA ALA A 74 14.32 1.21 0.10
C ALA A 74 15.07 2.17 -0.83
N GLU A 75 15.36 1.75 -2.07
CA GLU A 75 15.95 2.61 -3.10
C GLU A 75 15.07 3.81 -3.44
N ILE A 76 13.77 3.58 -3.65
CA ILE A 76 12.79 4.65 -3.91
C ILE A 76 12.75 5.62 -2.73
N ILE A 77 12.71 5.12 -1.50
CA ILE A 77 12.72 5.95 -0.28
C ILE A 77 14.01 6.77 -0.21
N ALA A 78 15.17 6.16 -0.45
CA ALA A 78 16.45 6.86 -0.43
C ALA A 78 16.52 8.00 -1.45
N GLN A 79 16.00 7.78 -2.67
CA GLN A 79 15.96 8.78 -3.74
C GLN A 79 15.03 9.97 -3.43
N HIS A 80 13.96 9.74 -2.65
CA HIS A 80 12.90 10.74 -2.40
C HIS A 80 12.88 11.24 -0.96
N ARG A 81 13.84 10.83 -0.12
CA ARG A 81 13.98 11.32 1.25
C ARG A 81 14.44 12.77 1.22
N ARG A 82 13.61 13.68 1.74
CA ARG A 82 14.01 15.07 1.95
C ARG A 82 15.11 15.12 3.03
N PRO A 83 16.17 15.93 2.87
CA PRO A 83 17.15 16.14 3.93
C PRO A 83 16.46 16.70 5.18
N PRO A 84 16.88 16.31 6.40
CA PRO A 84 16.40 16.97 7.60
C PRO A 84 16.82 18.44 7.58
N GLY A 85 15.85 19.38 7.58
CA GLY A 85 16.10 20.82 7.71
C GLY A 85 15.68 21.73 6.55
N CYS A 86 14.90 21.26 5.57
CA CYS A 86 14.34 22.09 4.48
C CYS A 86 12.84 22.34 4.61
#